data_AF-A0A8C4R0I0-F1
#
_entry.id   AF-A0A8C4R0I0-F1
#
_cell.length_a   1.000
_cell.length_b   1.000
_cell.length_c   1.000
_cell.angle_alpha   90.00
_cell.angle_beta   90.00
_cell.angle_gamma   90.00
#
_symmetry.space_group_name_H-M   'P 1'
#
loop_
_entity.id
_entity.type
_entity.pdbx_description
1 polymer ?
#
loop_
_entity_poly.entity_id
_entity_poly.type
_entity_poly.pdbx_seq_one_letter_code
_entity_poly.pdbx_strand_id
1 'polypeptide(L)'
;MAVFLLLLCLVWTRCADAASGPEGSECHVVAGGDVYPGEAARQPGEAHSLHLSKAQISKPAPHWEGTAVVGGEFKELKLTDYLGKYLVFFFFPLDFTFVCPTELVGFSDRISEFHDVGAEVVAVSVDSQFTHLAWINTPRKQGGLGHLKFPLLSDLTHKISRDYGVLMPDLGHSLRGLFIIDPRGVLRQMTLNDLPVGRSVDETLRLVQAFRYTDSHGEVCPAGWKPGGDTIIPDPAGKLKYFDNL
;
A
#
# COMPACT_ATOMS: atom_id res chain seq x y z
N MET A 1 -74.96 -25.33 -0.09
CA MET A 1 -74.50 -26.62 0.48
C MET A 1 -73.29 -26.31 1.35
N ALA A 2 -73.45 -26.07 2.66
CA ALA A 2 -73.50 -27.08 3.73
C ALA A 2 -72.35 -28.07 3.63
N VAL A 3 -71.48 -28.37 4.60
CA VAL A 3 -71.24 -28.09 6.03
C VAL A 3 -69.85 -28.74 6.26
N PHE A 4 -68.95 -28.23 7.11
CA PHE A 4 -68.15 -29.11 7.99
C PHE A 4 -67.43 -28.31 9.10
N LEU A 5 -67.91 -28.59 10.33
CA LEU A 5 -67.31 -28.63 11.68
C LEU A 5 -66.24 -27.58 12.09
N LEU A 6 -66.48 -26.76 13.14
CA LEU A 6 -66.39 -27.07 14.60
C LEU A 6 -64.98 -27.53 15.03
N LEU A 7 -64.36 -27.10 16.13
CA LEU A 7 -64.54 -26.04 17.14
C LEU A 7 -63.35 -26.26 18.13
N LEU A 8 -63.17 -25.32 19.06
CA LEU A 8 -62.37 -25.36 20.31
C LEU A 8 -60.96 -24.76 20.21
N CYS A 9 -60.48 -23.90 21.12
CA CYS A 9 -61.02 -23.01 22.16
C CYS A 9 -59.77 -22.32 22.77
N LEU A 10 -59.74 -20.99 22.88
CA LEU A 10 -59.60 -20.20 24.14
C LEU A 10 -58.34 -20.53 24.97
N VAL A 11 -57.43 -19.57 25.24
CA VAL A 11 -57.49 -18.62 26.37
C VAL A 11 -56.59 -17.39 26.01
N TRP A 12 -57.11 -16.18 25.80
CA TRP A 12 -57.31 -15.04 26.75
C TRP A 12 -56.14 -14.69 27.68
N THR A 13 -55.44 -13.59 27.39
CA THR A 13 -55.26 -12.49 28.38
C THR A 13 -54.83 -11.18 27.69
N ARG A 14 -55.64 -10.14 27.91
CA ARG A 14 -55.35 -8.72 27.68
C ARG A 14 -54.42 -8.18 28.78
N CYS A 15 -53.59 -7.19 28.44
CA CYS A 15 -53.27 -5.96 29.19
C CYS A 15 -52.59 -5.02 28.15
N ALA A 16 -53.10 -3.85 27.76
CA ALA A 16 -53.22 -2.59 28.55
C ALA A 16 -51.88 -2.29 29.26
N ASP A 17 -51.14 -1.20 29.00
CA ASP A 17 -51.58 0.19 28.91
C ASP A 17 -50.51 1.08 28.27
N ALA A 18 -50.97 2.23 27.77
CA ALA A 18 -50.16 3.40 27.50
C ALA A 18 -49.63 4.02 28.81
N ALA A 19 -48.39 4.52 28.79
CA ALA A 19 -47.92 5.49 29.76
C ALA A 19 -46.91 6.45 29.12
N SER A 20 -47.41 7.65 28.85
CA SER A 20 -46.67 8.89 28.61
C SER A 20 -45.90 9.33 29.87
N GLY A 21 -44.67 9.81 29.71
CA GLY A 21 -43.86 10.49 30.72
C GLY A 21 -42.72 11.30 30.07
N PRO A 22 -42.24 12.38 30.71
CA PRO A 22 -42.04 13.68 30.06
C PRO A 22 -40.66 13.92 29.44
N GLU A 23 -40.64 14.88 28.51
CA GLU A 23 -39.47 15.56 27.95
C GLU A 23 -38.43 15.90 29.02
N GLY A 24 -37.22 15.39 28.85
CA GLY A 24 -36.07 15.65 29.71
C GLY A 24 -34.78 15.58 28.91
N SER A 25 -34.27 16.76 28.54
CA SER A 25 -32.95 17.06 27.97
C SER A 25 -32.46 16.13 26.84
N GLU A 26 -32.74 16.51 25.59
CA GLU A 26 -31.88 16.11 24.48
C GLU A 26 -30.46 16.60 24.72
N CYS A 27 -29.56 15.68 25.08
CA CYS A 27 -28.13 15.88 24.83
C CYS A 27 -27.94 15.75 23.32
N HIS A 28 -27.97 16.88 22.61
CA HIS A 28 -27.55 16.90 21.20
C HIS A 28 -26.07 16.54 21.12
N VAL A 29 -25.78 15.31 20.67
CA VAL A 29 -24.44 14.93 20.23
C VAL A 29 -24.25 15.47 18.82
N VAL A 30 -23.66 16.66 18.73
CA VAL A 30 -23.11 17.16 17.47
C VAL A 30 -21.62 16.87 17.50
N ALA A 31 -21.14 16.12 16.50
CA ALA A 31 -19.82 15.47 16.41
C ALA A 31 -19.67 14.17 17.22
N GLY A 32 -20.39 13.12 16.80
CA GLY A 32 -20.13 11.73 17.17
C GLY A 32 -18.84 11.20 16.53
N GLY A 33 -17.70 11.78 16.92
CA GLY A 33 -16.38 11.28 16.59
C GLY A 33 -15.85 10.43 17.73
N ASP A 34 -16.09 9.13 17.68
CA ASP A 34 -15.35 8.19 18.51
C ASP A 34 -13.90 8.17 17.98
N VAL A 35 -13.01 8.90 18.65
CA VAL A 35 -11.56 8.98 18.32
C VAL A 35 -10.83 7.66 18.61
N TYR A 36 -11.45 6.79 19.40
CA TYR A 36 -11.00 5.42 19.63
C TYR A 36 -12.20 4.51 19.45
N PRO A 37 -12.03 3.30 18.88
CA PRO A 37 -13.10 2.32 18.94
C PRO A 37 -13.38 2.03 20.42
N GLY A 38 -14.46 2.63 20.94
CA GLY A 38 -15.10 2.16 22.15
C GLY A 38 -15.38 0.68 21.98
N GLU A 39 -15.30 -0.09 23.07
CA GLU A 39 -15.45 -1.55 23.08
C GLU A 39 -16.74 -1.99 22.37
N ALA A 40 -16.66 -2.11 21.04
CA ALA A 40 -17.63 -2.80 20.24
C ALA A 40 -17.57 -4.23 20.75
N ALA A 41 -18.68 -4.66 21.34
CA ALA A 41 -18.85 -5.99 21.92
C ALA A 41 -18.12 -7.02 21.04
N ARG A 42 -17.08 -7.65 21.59
CA ARG A 42 -16.35 -8.75 20.91
C ARG A 42 -17.38 -9.77 20.48
N GLN A 43 -17.67 -9.83 19.18
CA GLN A 43 -18.47 -10.87 18.57
C GLN A 43 -17.72 -12.20 18.79
N PRO A 44 -18.27 -13.18 19.53
CA PRO A 44 -17.63 -14.47 19.67
C PRO A 44 -17.73 -15.19 18.33
N GLY A 45 -16.69 -15.12 17.49
CA GLY A 45 -16.68 -15.78 16.18
C GLY A 45 -15.85 -15.11 15.08
N GLU A 46 -15.38 -13.88 15.27
CA GLU A 46 -14.43 -13.28 14.31
C GLU A 46 -13.05 -13.90 14.51
N ALA A 47 -12.68 -14.81 13.62
CA ALA A 47 -11.33 -15.34 13.55
C ALA A 47 -10.36 -14.17 13.37
N HIS A 48 -9.43 -13.98 14.30
CA HIS A 48 -8.30 -13.08 14.10
C HIS A 48 -7.52 -13.55 12.85
N SER A 49 -7.66 -12.82 11.75
CA SER A 49 -6.89 -13.07 10.54
C SER A 49 -5.48 -12.53 10.75
N LEU A 50 -4.51 -13.43 10.88
CA LEU A 50 -3.10 -13.05 11.01
C LEU A 50 -2.58 -12.58 9.65
N HIS A 51 -2.25 -11.29 9.56
CA HIS A 51 -1.50 -10.78 8.42
C HIS A 51 -0.01 -11.13 8.58
N LEU A 52 0.49 -12.03 7.72
CA LEU A 52 1.87 -12.49 7.74
C LEU A 52 2.66 -11.85 6.60
N SER A 53 3.85 -11.33 6.91
CA SER A 53 4.79 -10.79 5.94
C SER A 53 6.23 -11.08 6.38
N LYS A 54 7.13 -11.29 5.41
CA LYS A 54 8.57 -11.34 5.66
C LYS A 54 9.20 -9.95 5.58
N ALA A 55 8.51 -8.97 5.00
CA ALA A 55 9.00 -7.60 4.86
C ALA A 55 8.98 -6.89 6.22
N GLN A 56 10.17 -6.50 6.68
CA GLN A 56 10.35 -5.77 7.94
C GLN A 56 11.34 -4.62 7.71
N ILE A 57 10.92 -3.39 8.01
CA ILE A 57 11.83 -2.23 7.96
C ILE A 57 13.02 -2.49 8.88
N SER A 58 14.21 -2.03 8.46
CA SER A 58 15.53 -2.27 9.09
C SER A 58 16.09 -3.68 8.97
N LYS A 59 15.37 -4.61 8.33
CA LYS A 59 15.86 -5.97 8.03
C LYS A 59 16.16 -6.12 6.53
N PRO A 60 16.96 -7.14 6.14
CA PRO A 60 17.10 -7.49 4.74
C PRO A 60 15.73 -7.67 4.08
N ALA A 61 15.55 -7.07 2.90
CA ALA A 61 14.31 -7.21 2.14
C ALA A 61 14.11 -8.68 1.72
N PRO A 62 12.86 -9.20 1.68
CA PRO A 62 12.61 -10.56 1.23
C PRO A 62 13.15 -10.79 -0.18
N HIS A 63 13.96 -11.85 -0.34
CA HIS A 63 14.54 -12.18 -1.63
C HIS A 63 13.46 -12.57 -2.65
N TRP A 64 13.66 -12.14 -3.89
CA TRP A 64 12.84 -12.49 -5.03
C TRP A 64 13.71 -12.72 -6.26
N GLU A 65 13.21 -13.56 -7.15
CA GLU A 65 13.71 -13.84 -8.49
C GLU A 65 12.51 -14.15 -9.40
N GLY A 66 12.60 -13.81 -10.67
CA GLY A 66 11.57 -14.15 -11.65
C GLY A 66 11.77 -13.46 -13.01
N THR A 67 10.92 -13.85 -13.95
CA THR A 67 10.94 -13.31 -15.30
C THR A 67 10.30 -11.91 -15.35
N ALA A 68 11.00 -10.96 -15.95
CA ALA A 68 10.53 -9.61 -16.21
C ALA A 68 10.58 -9.26 -17.69
N VAL A 69 9.77 -8.29 -18.10
CA VAL A 69 9.91 -7.63 -19.41
C VAL A 69 10.85 -6.43 -19.25
N VAL A 70 11.97 -6.44 -19.97
CA VAL A 70 13.01 -5.40 -19.94
C VAL A 70 13.33 -4.98 -21.37
N GLY A 71 12.97 -3.75 -21.74
CA GLY A 71 13.21 -3.25 -23.10
C GLY A 71 12.50 -4.05 -24.19
N GLY A 72 11.38 -4.69 -23.87
CA GLY A 72 10.61 -5.55 -24.80
C GLY A 72 11.08 -7.02 -24.86
N GLU A 73 12.09 -7.40 -24.08
CA GLU A 73 12.61 -8.77 -24.01
C GLU A 73 12.29 -9.41 -22.65
N PHE A 74 12.19 -10.74 -22.62
CA PHE A 74 12.08 -11.49 -21.37
C PHE A 74 13.47 -11.71 -20.76
N LYS A 75 13.65 -11.32 -19.50
CA LYS A 75 14.89 -11.49 -18.74
C LYS A 75 14.60 -11.98 -17.34
N GLU A 76 15.45 -12.88 -16.83
CA GLU A 76 15.44 -13.23 -15.41
C GLU A 76 16.08 -12.10 -14.61
N LEU A 77 15.38 -11.65 -13.57
CA LEU A 77 15.87 -10.66 -12.62
C LEU A 77 15.78 -11.21 -11.20
N LYS A 78 16.67 -10.75 -10.35
CA LYS A 78 16.66 -11.05 -8.91
C LYS A 78 16.98 -9.81 -8.09
N LEU A 79 16.52 -9.78 -6.85
CA LEU A 79 16.78 -8.67 -5.91
C LEU A 79 18.27 -8.33 -5.82
N THR A 80 19.14 -9.34 -5.86
CA THR A 80 20.58 -9.16 -5.70
C THR A 80 21.25 -8.43 -6.86
N ASP A 81 20.60 -8.32 -8.02
CA ASP A 81 21.12 -7.57 -9.18
C ASP A 81 21.15 -6.06 -8.91
N TYR A 82 20.41 -5.61 -7.89
CA TYR A 82 20.27 -4.21 -7.50
C TYR A 82 21.14 -3.82 -6.30
N LEU A 83 21.97 -4.75 -5.77
CA LEU A 83 22.92 -4.41 -4.71
C LEU A 83 23.88 -3.30 -5.18
N GLY A 84 24.22 -2.39 -4.26
CA GLY A 84 24.99 -1.19 -4.57
C GLY A 84 24.16 0.00 -5.08
N LYS A 85 22.86 -0.19 -5.34
CA LYS A 85 21.92 0.87 -5.73
C LYS A 85 20.72 0.90 -4.78
N TYR A 86 20.08 2.06 -4.66
CA TYR A 86 18.74 2.10 -4.09
C TYR A 86 17.76 1.41 -5.06
N LEU A 87 16.74 0.75 -4.55
CA LEU A 87 15.69 0.12 -5.35
C LEU A 87 14.31 0.55 -4.84
N VAL A 88 13.53 1.15 -5.73
CA VAL A 88 12.10 1.33 -5.57
C VAL A 88 11.41 0.11 -6.18
N PHE A 89 10.90 -0.77 -5.32
CA PHE A 89 10.23 -2.00 -5.72
C PHE A 89 8.74 -1.87 -5.38
N PHE A 90 7.86 -1.89 -6.38
CA PHE A 90 6.44 -1.63 -6.13
C PHE A 90 5.50 -2.58 -6.88
N PHE A 91 4.44 -2.95 -6.17
CA PHE A 91 3.37 -3.80 -6.64
C PHE A 91 2.22 -2.96 -7.18
N PHE A 92 1.58 -3.44 -8.24
CA PHE A 92 0.30 -2.92 -8.71
C PHE A 92 -0.69 -4.08 -8.89
N PRO A 93 -2.01 -3.81 -8.75
CA PRO A 93 -3.01 -4.86 -8.77
C PRO A 93 -2.98 -5.76 -10.00
N LEU A 94 -3.29 -5.21 -11.19
CA LEU A 94 -3.51 -5.97 -12.42
C LEU A 94 -3.21 -5.12 -13.66
N ASP A 95 -2.72 -5.78 -14.70
CA ASP A 95 -2.61 -5.25 -16.06
C ASP A 95 -3.98 -4.86 -16.64
N PHE A 96 -3.98 -3.92 -17.61
CA PHE A 96 -5.19 -3.45 -18.32
C PHE A 96 -6.30 -2.87 -17.43
N THR A 97 -5.96 -2.36 -16.24
CA THR A 97 -6.89 -1.67 -15.33
C THR A 97 -6.68 -0.14 -15.33
N PHE A 98 -7.22 0.58 -14.34
CA PHE A 98 -7.43 2.03 -14.41
C PHE A 98 -6.28 2.87 -13.82
N VAL A 99 -6.00 2.72 -12.53
CA VAL A 99 -4.98 3.54 -11.83
C VAL A 99 -3.57 3.01 -12.12
N CYS A 100 -3.40 1.70 -12.26
CA CYS A 100 -2.12 1.04 -12.49
C CYS A 100 -1.30 1.63 -13.66
N PRO A 101 -1.84 1.85 -14.87
CA PRO A 101 -1.07 2.43 -15.97
C PRO A 101 -0.60 3.85 -15.65
N THR A 102 -1.36 4.63 -14.87
CA THR A 102 -0.97 6.00 -14.49
C THR A 102 0.27 6.02 -13.59
N GLU A 103 0.38 5.06 -12.67
CA GLU A 103 1.54 4.93 -11.78
C GLU A 103 2.78 4.47 -12.57
N LEU A 104 2.63 3.42 -13.39
CA LEU A 104 3.71 2.87 -14.21
C LEU A 104 4.28 3.93 -15.18
N VAL A 105 3.39 4.68 -15.86
CA VAL A 105 3.78 5.77 -16.75
C VAL A 105 4.43 6.92 -15.97
N GLY A 106 3.89 7.30 -14.81
CA GLY A 106 4.44 8.37 -13.99
C GLY A 106 5.88 8.12 -13.55
N PHE A 107 6.19 6.90 -13.09
CA PHE A 107 7.57 6.51 -12.79
C PHE A 107 8.44 6.43 -14.05
N SER A 108 7.90 5.92 -15.16
CA SER A 108 8.68 5.72 -16.40
C SER A 108 9.08 7.03 -17.06
N ASP A 109 8.19 8.02 -17.02
CA ASP A 109 8.46 9.33 -17.61
C ASP A 109 9.52 10.10 -16.80
N ARG A 110 9.58 9.85 -15.49
CA ARG A 110 10.51 10.49 -14.53
C ARG A 110 11.69 9.60 -14.10
N ILE A 111 11.94 8.50 -14.80
CA ILE A 111 12.93 7.49 -14.38
C ILE A 111 14.35 8.06 -14.23
N SER A 112 14.69 9.08 -15.02
CA SER A 112 16.01 9.75 -14.94
C SER A 112 16.26 10.38 -13.58
N GLU A 113 15.23 10.93 -12.93
CA GLU A 113 15.36 11.54 -11.60
C GLU A 113 15.75 10.51 -10.53
N PHE A 114 15.33 9.26 -10.69
CA PHE A 114 15.74 8.15 -9.82
C PHE A 114 17.18 7.72 -10.12
N HIS A 115 17.54 7.60 -11.40
CA HIS A 115 18.91 7.26 -11.79
C HIS A 115 19.93 8.30 -11.29
N ASP A 116 19.60 9.59 -11.35
CA ASP A 116 20.46 10.70 -10.90
C ASP A 116 20.76 10.64 -9.39
N VAL A 117 19.87 10.04 -8.61
CA VAL A 117 20.09 9.82 -7.16
C VAL A 117 20.58 8.40 -6.83
N GLY A 118 20.96 7.61 -7.85
CA GLY A 118 21.50 6.26 -7.68
C GLY A 118 20.44 5.22 -7.31
N ALA A 119 19.20 5.42 -7.74
CA ALA A 119 18.08 4.51 -7.52
C ALA A 119 17.55 3.91 -8.83
N GLU A 120 17.16 2.64 -8.75
CA GLU A 120 16.47 1.91 -9.81
C GLU A 120 15.00 1.72 -9.43
N VAL A 121 14.16 1.43 -10.43
CA VAL A 121 12.73 1.16 -10.24
C VAL A 121 12.39 -0.20 -10.83
N VAL A 122 11.59 -1.00 -10.13
CA VAL A 122 11.00 -2.24 -10.64
C VAL A 122 9.54 -2.29 -10.20
N ALA A 123 8.65 -2.56 -11.16
CA ALA A 123 7.25 -2.82 -10.86
C ALA A 123 6.95 -4.32 -10.98
N VAL A 124 5.98 -4.79 -10.21
CA VAL A 124 5.57 -6.20 -10.17
C VAL A 124 4.05 -6.34 -10.06
N SER A 125 3.51 -7.37 -10.67
CA SER A 125 2.13 -7.83 -10.42
C SER A 125 2.05 -9.34 -10.57
N VAL A 126 0.84 -9.89 -10.38
CA VAL A 126 0.59 -11.33 -10.55
C VAL A 126 0.38 -11.74 -12.01
N ASP A 127 0.36 -10.79 -12.95
CA ASP A 127 0.19 -11.05 -14.37
C ASP A 127 1.42 -11.72 -15.00
N SER A 128 1.21 -12.44 -16.11
CA SER A 128 2.30 -13.08 -16.84
C SER A 128 3.18 -12.07 -17.59
N GLN A 129 4.45 -12.43 -17.84
CA GLN A 129 5.35 -11.66 -18.70
C GLN A 129 4.81 -11.47 -20.13
N PHE A 130 3.95 -12.39 -20.61
CA PHE A 130 3.31 -12.26 -21.92
C PHE A 130 2.24 -11.15 -21.90
N THR A 131 1.44 -11.09 -20.84
CA THR A 131 0.44 -10.02 -20.61
C THR A 131 1.15 -8.68 -20.50
N HIS A 132 2.24 -8.62 -19.73
CA HIS A 132 3.08 -7.43 -19.60
C HIS A 132 3.57 -6.91 -20.95
N LEU A 133 4.12 -7.79 -21.79
CA LEU A 133 4.61 -7.39 -23.11
C LEU A 133 3.47 -6.91 -24.01
N ALA A 134 2.30 -7.57 -23.97
CA ALA A 134 1.12 -7.11 -24.71
C ALA A 134 0.65 -5.72 -24.25
N TRP A 135 0.70 -5.44 -22.95
CA TRP A 135 0.27 -4.15 -22.40
C TRP A 135 1.27 -3.02 -22.69
N ILE A 136 2.57 -3.32 -22.66
CA ILE A 136 3.64 -2.43 -23.13
C ILE A 136 3.44 -2.07 -24.61
N ASN A 137 3.08 -3.04 -25.44
CA ASN A 137 2.81 -2.82 -26.86
C ASN A 137 1.47 -2.10 -27.14
N THR A 138 0.62 -1.95 -26.14
CA THR A 138 -0.65 -1.22 -26.27
C THR A 138 -0.39 0.30 -26.16
N PRO A 139 -0.90 1.13 -27.09
CA PRO A 139 -0.73 2.59 -27.01
C PRO A 139 -1.36 3.20 -25.75
N ARG A 140 -0.71 4.22 -25.17
CA ARG A 140 -1.22 4.95 -23.98
C ARG A 140 -2.64 5.51 -24.17
N LYS A 141 -2.98 5.96 -25.38
CA LYS A 141 -4.33 6.45 -25.72
C LYS A 141 -5.43 5.39 -25.61
N GLN A 142 -5.06 4.11 -25.56
CA GLN A 142 -5.97 2.98 -25.41
C GLN A 142 -5.85 2.34 -24.01
N GLY A 143 -5.24 3.03 -23.05
CA GLY A 143 -5.00 2.50 -21.69
C GLY A 143 -3.80 1.58 -21.57
N GLY A 144 -2.93 1.52 -22.59
CA GLY A 144 -1.65 0.81 -22.54
C GLY A 144 -0.51 1.61 -21.89
N LEU A 145 0.68 1.03 -21.84
CA LEU A 145 1.86 1.67 -21.22
C LEU A 145 2.74 2.41 -22.24
N GLY A 146 2.76 1.93 -23.49
CA GLY A 146 3.78 2.31 -24.46
C GLY A 146 5.19 1.93 -24.00
N HIS A 147 6.20 2.70 -24.40
CA HIS A 147 7.59 2.42 -24.04
C HIS A 147 7.85 2.64 -22.54
N LEU A 148 7.95 1.54 -21.79
CA LEU A 148 8.30 1.52 -20.37
C LEU A 148 9.82 1.45 -20.21
N LYS A 149 10.38 2.32 -19.36
CA LYS A 149 11.84 2.49 -19.19
C LYS A 149 12.45 1.73 -18.02
N PHE A 150 11.66 0.90 -17.34
CA PHE A 150 12.09 0.07 -16.23
C PHE A 150 11.44 -1.33 -16.31
N PRO A 151 11.96 -2.34 -15.61
CA PRO A 151 11.45 -3.71 -15.66
C PRO A 151 10.03 -3.88 -15.11
N LEU A 152 9.24 -4.72 -15.78
CA LEU A 152 7.94 -5.19 -15.32
C LEU A 152 8.01 -6.69 -14.99
N LEU A 153 8.05 -7.02 -13.70
CA LEU A 153 8.26 -8.37 -13.16
C LEU A 153 6.93 -9.13 -13.00
N SER A 154 6.93 -10.40 -13.40
CA SER A 154 5.79 -11.32 -13.25
C SER A 154 5.92 -12.14 -11.96
N ASP A 155 4.87 -12.12 -11.13
CA ASP A 155 4.70 -12.95 -9.93
C ASP A 155 3.51 -13.91 -10.06
N LEU A 156 3.47 -14.68 -11.14
CA LEU A 156 2.41 -15.67 -11.41
C LEU A 156 2.13 -16.65 -10.26
N THR A 157 3.13 -16.94 -9.42
CA THR A 157 2.98 -17.88 -8.29
C THR A 157 2.42 -17.22 -7.02
N HIS A 158 2.30 -15.89 -7.04
CA HIS A 158 1.95 -15.02 -5.92
C HIS A 158 2.94 -15.12 -4.74
N LYS A 159 4.10 -15.74 -4.94
CA LYS A 159 5.09 -15.96 -3.88
C LYS A 159 5.70 -14.64 -3.45
N ILE A 160 6.05 -13.77 -4.41
CA ILE A 160 6.69 -12.49 -4.13
C ILE A 160 5.70 -11.58 -3.40
N SER A 161 4.45 -11.52 -3.87
CA SER A 161 3.36 -10.75 -3.26
C SER A 161 3.03 -11.23 -1.84
N ARG A 162 3.07 -12.54 -1.56
CA ARG A 162 2.93 -13.08 -0.20
C ARG A 162 4.12 -12.74 0.68
N ASP A 163 5.34 -12.92 0.18
CA ASP A 163 6.56 -12.66 0.95
C ASP A 163 6.65 -11.19 1.38
N TYR A 164 6.17 -10.27 0.55
CA TYR A 164 6.08 -8.84 0.85
C TYR A 164 4.80 -8.43 1.61
N GLY A 165 3.84 -9.34 1.82
CA GLY A 165 2.61 -9.06 2.58
C GLY A 165 1.60 -8.16 1.84
N VAL A 166 1.58 -8.19 0.51
CA VAL A 166 0.71 -7.32 -0.30
C VAL A 166 -0.34 -8.09 -1.09
N LEU A 167 -0.27 -9.42 -1.13
CA LEU A 167 -1.30 -10.24 -1.75
C LEU A 167 -2.60 -10.14 -0.96
N MET A 168 -3.72 -9.91 -1.66
CA MET A 168 -5.06 -10.06 -1.11
C MET A 168 -5.59 -11.44 -1.51
N PRO A 169 -5.63 -12.42 -0.59
CA PRO A 169 -5.95 -13.81 -0.93
C PRO A 169 -7.33 -13.97 -1.58
N ASP A 170 -8.31 -13.20 -1.13
CA ASP A 170 -9.71 -13.27 -1.61
C ASP A 170 -9.88 -12.73 -3.04
N LEU A 171 -8.98 -11.84 -3.47
CA LEU A 171 -9.02 -11.22 -4.80
C LEU A 171 -8.00 -11.81 -5.77
N GLY A 172 -7.01 -12.55 -5.27
CA GLY A 172 -5.99 -13.20 -6.09
C GLY A 172 -4.94 -12.25 -6.68
N HIS A 173 -4.91 -10.98 -6.28
CA HIS A 173 -3.95 -9.99 -6.74
C HIS A 173 -3.42 -9.11 -5.60
N SER A 174 -2.42 -8.27 -5.89
CA SER A 174 -1.82 -7.41 -4.88
C SER A 174 -2.63 -6.12 -4.63
N LEU A 175 -2.45 -5.54 -3.44
CA LEU A 175 -2.75 -4.12 -3.18
C LEU A 175 -1.60 -3.24 -3.67
N ARG A 176 -1.73 -1.90 -3.56
CA ARG A 176 -0.71 -0.96 -4.05
C ARG A 176 0.44 -0.79 -3.04
N GLY A 177 1.32 -1.77 -2.98
CA GLY A 177 2.49 -1.75 -2.09
C GLY A 177 3.74 -1.18 -2.77
N LEU A 178 4.48 -0.30 -2.11
CA LEU A 178 5.76 0.24 -2.56
C LEU A 178 6.81 0.09 -1.46
N PHE A 179 8.00 -0.31 -1.83
CA PHE A 179 9.11 -0.60 -0.93
C PHE A 179 10.36 0.13 -1.40
N ILE A 180 11.05 0.82 -0.49
CA ILE A 180 12.36 1.43 -0.75
C ILE A 180 13.42 0.58 -0.06
N ILE A 181 14.33 0.02 -0.85
CA ILE A 181 15.41 -0.88 -0.42
C ILE A 181 16.73 -0.17 -0.65
N ASP A 182 17.63 -0.19 0.34
CA ASP A 182 18.92 0.49 0.25
C ASP A 182 20.00 -0.35 -0.49
N PRO A 183 21.17 0.22 -0.79
CA PRO A 183 22.26 -0.47 -1.49
C PRO A 183 22.78 -1.74 -0.83
N ARG A 184 22.49 -1.95 0.46
CA ARG A 184 22.87 -3.15 1.23
C ARG A 184 21.76 -4.21 1.20
N GLY A 185 20.66 -3.96 0.50
CA GLY A 185 19.50 -4.83 0.47
C GLY A 185 18.60 -4.70 1.70
N VAL A 186 18.73 -3.63 2.50
CA VAL A 186 17.92 -3.42 3.71
C VAL A 186 16.67 -2.63 3.35
N LEU A 187 15.51 -3.11 3.81
CA LEU A 187 14.24 -2.42 3.62
C LEU A 187 14.15 -1.17 4.51
N ARG A 188 13.92 -0.01 3.91
CA ARG A 188 13.91 1.29 4.60
C ARG A 188 12.51 1.87 4.78
N GLN A 189 11.60 1.59 3.85
CA GLN A 189 10.28 2.21 3.81
C GLN A 189 9.26 1.32 3.12
N MET A 190 8.01 1.39 3.57
CA MET A 190 6.85 0.71 2.98
C MET A 190 5.66 1.67 2.88
N THR A 191 5.08 1.82 1.70
CA THR A 191 3.81 2.53 1.48
C THR A 191 2.79 1.55 0.96
N LEU A 192 1.67 1.37 1.66
CA LEU A 192 0.57 0.51 1.22
C LEU A 192 -0.68 1.37 1.02
N ASN A 193 -1.18 1.42 -0.21
CA ASN A 193 -2.44 2.08 -0.53
C ASN A 193 -3.52 1.03 -0.82
N ASP A 194 -4.77 1.37 -0.45
CA ASP A 194 -5.94 0.66 -0.96
C ASP A 194 -6.09 0.88 -2.49
N LEU A 195 -6.88 0.04 -3.13
CA LEU A 195 -7.04 -0.03 -4.59
C LEU A 195 -7.42 1.27 -5.30
N PRO A 196 -8.32 2.13 -4.79
CA PRO A 196 -8.79 3.28 -5.57
C PRO A 196 -7.82 4.47 -5.58
N VAL A 197 -6.76 4.48 -4.76
CA VAL A 197 -5.88 5.66 -4.58
C VAL A 197 -4.46 5.38 -5.06
N GLY A 198 -4.04 6.07 -6.13
CA GLY A 198 -2.66 5.99 -6.65
C GLY A 198 -1.61 6.62 -5.73
N ARG A 199 -0.35 6.22 -5.93
CA ARG A 199 0.83 6.72 -5.18
C ARG A 199 1.42 7.98 -5.81
N SER A 200 2.27 8.66 -5.05
CA SER A 200 2.99 9.86 -5.48
C SER A 200 4.44 9.53 -5.85
N VAL A 201 4.83 9.87 -7.09
CA VAL A 201 6.22 9.77 -7.57
C VAL A 201 7.11 10.79 -6.83
N ASP A 202 6.59 11.99 -6.56
CA ASP A 202 7.32 13.05 -5.84
C ASP A 202 7.69 12.63 -4.42
N GLU A 203 6.76 12.02 -3.70
CA GLU A 203 7.02 11.56 -2.34
C GLU A 203 8.02 10.40 -2.32
N THR A 204 7.91 9.50 -3.30
CA THR A 204 8.87 8.40 -3.45
C THR A 204 10.29 8.93 -3.69
N LEU A 205 10.44 9.89 -4.61
CA LEU A 205 11.73 10.52 -4.89
C LEU A 205 12.28 11.27 -3.66
N ARG A 206 11.44 12.02 -2.94
CA ARG A 206 11.80 12.73 -1.70
C ARG A 206 12.33 11.76 -0.64
N LEU A 207 11.67 10.62 -0.46
CA LEU A 207 12.10 9.60 0.51
C LEU A 207 13.44 8.96 0.13
N VAL A 208 13.66 8.63 -1.14
CA VAL A 208 14.96 8.12 -1.63
C VAL A 208 16.07 9.14 -1.35
N GLN A 209 15.83 10.41 -1.67
CA GLN A 209 16.79 11.50 -1.40
C GLN A 209 17.08 11.65 0.10
N ALA A 210 16.05 11.56 0.95
CA ALA A 210 16.20 11.67 2.40
C ALA A 210 17.05 10.52 2.98
N PHE A 211 16.74 9.27 2.63
CA PHE A 211 17.54 8.12 3.10
C PHE A 211 18.99 8.22 2.63
N ARG A 212 19.22 8.57 1.37
CA ARG A 212 20.56 8.78 0.83
C ARG A 212 21.32 9.90 1.56
N TYR A 213 20.63 10.98 1.93
CA TYR A 213 21.24 12.06 2.72
C TYR A 213 21.66 11.55 4.10
N THR A 214 20.75 10.89 4.84
CA THR A 214 21.05 10.36 6.18
C THR A 214 22.17 9.32 6.16
N ASP A 215 22.22 8.46 5.14
CA ASP A 215 23.27 7.45 4.99
C ASP A 215 24.66 8.06 4.73
N SER A 216 24.72 9.26 4.13
CA SER A 216 25.99 9.92 3.77
C SER A 216 26.48 10.93 4.81
N HIS A 217 25.58 11.54 5.60
CA HIS A 217 25.93 12.61 6.53
C HIS A 217 25.81 12.21 8.01
N GLY A 218 25.00 11.21 8.34
CA GLY A 218 24.76 10.79 9.73
C GLY A 218 23.83 11.73 10.53
N GLU A 219 23.32 12.77 9.90
CA GLU A 219 22.24 13.62 10.43
C GLU A 219 20.86 13.01 10.13
N VAL A 220 19.79 13.56 10.73
CA VAL A 220 18.41 13.13 10.48
C VAL A 220 17.58 14.21 9.79
N CYS A 221 16.66 13.78 8.93
CA CYS A 221 15.78 14.64 8.16
C CYS A 221 14.45 14.92 8.92
N PRO A 222 14.07 16.19 9.16
CA PRO A 222 12.77 16.55 9.75
C PRO A 222 11.55 16.20 8.89
N ALA A 223 10.35 16.44 9.45
CA ALA A 223 9.09 16.29 8.73
C ALA A 223 9.05 17.19 7.49
N GLY A 224 8.65 16.62 6.35
CA GLY A 224 8.56 17.37 5.09
C GLY A 224 9.91 17.75 4.46
N TRP A 225 11.03 17.24 4.98
CA TRP A 225 12.36 17.55 4.46
C TRP A 225 12.48 17.30 2.96
N LYS A 226 13.14 18.23 2.27
CA LYS A 226 13.53 18.19 0.85
C LYS A 226 15.00 18.57 0.72
N PRO A 227 15.70 18.22 -0.37
CA PRO A 227 17.07 18.63 -0.60
C PRO A 227 17.27 20.15 -0.38
N GLY A 228 18.27 20.50 0.43
CA GLY A 228 18.55 21.88 0.83
C GLY A 228 17.83 22.35 2.10
N GLY A 229 16.91 21.57 2.66
CA GLY A 229 16.28 21.86 3.94
C GLY A 229 17.16 21.51 5.15
N ASP A 230 16.91 22.19 6.26
CA ASP A 230 17.64 22.00 7.51
C ASP A 230 17.48 20.60 8.09
N THR A 231 18.51 20.14 8.80
CA THR A 231 18.66 18.79 9.36
C THR A 231 19.05 18.84 10.83
N ILE A 232 18.95 17.70 11.51
CA ILE A 232 19.19 17.61 12.95
C ILE A 232 20.37 16.67 13.23
N ILE A 233 21.32 17.13 14.02
CA ILE A 233 22.37 16.27 14.58
C ILE A 233 21.72 15.39 15.66
N PRO A 234 21.77 14.04 15.55
CA PRO A 234 21.09 13.14 16.48
C PRO A 234 21.86 12.95 17.80
N ASP A 235 22.17 14.07 18.45
CA ASP A 235 22.86 14.17 19.74
C ASP A 235 22.09 15.12 20.67
N PRO A 236 21.98 14.84 21.99
CA PRO A 236 21.21 15.68 22.91
C PRO A 236 21.60 17.16 22.95
N ALA A 237 22.89 17.49 22.78
CA ALA A 237 23.37 18.86 22.73
C ALA A 237 23.38 19.39 21.29
N GLY A 238 23.85 18.58 20.34
CA GLY A 238 23.95 18.95 18.92
C GLY A 238 22.60 19.32 18.29
N LYS A 239 21.50 18.67 18.72
CA LYS A 239 20.16 18.96 18.20
C LYS A 239 19.71 20.40 18.45
N LEU A 240 20.21 21.07 19.50
CA LEU A 240 19.79 22.43 19.86
C LEU A 240 20.07 23.43 18.75
N LYS A 241 21.12 23.22 17.95
CA LYS A 241 21.43 24.04 16.77
C LYS A 241 20.27 24.11 15.76
N TYR A 242 19.51 23.03 15.59
CA TYR A 242 18.34 23.02 14.73
C TYR A 242 17.17 23.76 15.39
N PHE A 243 16.91 23.47 16.67
CA PHE A 243 15.78 24.04 17.41
C PHE A 243 15.93 25.53 17.73
N ASP A 244 17.14 26.07 17.74
CA ASP A 244 17.39 27.51 17.91
C ASP A 244 16.94 28.35 16.69
N ASN A 245 16.79 27.72 15.52
CA ASN A 245 16.43 28.38 14.26
C ASN A 245 14.96 28.15 13.84
N LEU A 246 14.17 27.47 14.68
CA LEU A 246 12.74 27.19 14.48
C LEU A 246 11.88 28.36 14.94
#